data_AF-A0A1T4MSK1-F1
#
_entry.id   AF-A0A1T4MSK1-F1
#
_cell.length_a   1.000
_cell.length_b   1.000
_cell.length_c   1.000
_cell.angle_alpha   90.00
_cell.angle_beta   90.00
_cell.angle_gamma   90.00
#
_symmetry.space_group_name_H-M   'P 1'
#
loop_
_entity.id
_entity.type
_entity.pdbx_description
1 polymer ?
#
loop_
_entity_poly.entity_id
_entity_poly.type
_entity_poly.pdbx_seq_one_letter_code
_entity_poly.pdbx_strand_id
1 'polypeptide(L)'
;MQVISKDKPKGKEFGVLKKMKKAKRIEAQKEHMRRAENKRKNAENRKERMIESEFSDKISQVQIVGYSKNMLRVLIDGVEEKRGLTYIRRNAKLSENLENIGDFEVKLYGEMIKLKKLSNFSQMKEFLIDSIKFEG
;
A
#
# COMPACT_ATOMS: atom_id res chain seq x y z
N MET A 1 -19.76 40.61 -52.71
CA MET A 1 -20.31 41.27 -51.50
C MET A 1 -20.48 40.19 -50.43
N GLN A 2 -19.76 40.24 -49.29
CA GLN A 2 -19.90 39.21 -48.25
C GLN A 2 -21.29 39.35 -47.59
N VAL A 3 -22.09 38.29 -47.63
CA VAL A 3 -23.43 38.26 -47.03
C VAL A 3 -23.28 38.21 -45.52
N ILE A 4 -23.42 39.35 -44.86
CA ILE A 4 -23.43 39.43 -43.40
C ILE A 4 -24.80 38.96 -42.91
N SER A 5 -24.82 37.82 -42.19
CA SER A 5 -26.03 37.27 -41.56
C SER A 5 -26.72 38.33 -40.69
N LYS A 6 -28.00 38.61 -40.98
CA LYS A 6 -28.83 39.59 -40.27
C LYS A 6 -29.28 39.10 -38.88
N ASP A 7 -29.28 37.79 -38.66
CA ASP A 7 -29.75 37.12 -37.43
C ASP A 7 -28.67 37.02 -36.34
N LYS A 8 -27.47 37.53 -36.61
CA LYS A 8 -26.40 37.52 -35.61
C LYS A 8 -26.74 38.55 -34.51
N PRO A 9 -26.78 38.15 -33.24
CA PRO A 9 -27.05 39.08 -32.15
C PRO A 9 -25.99 40.19 -32.14
N LYS A 10 -26.42 41.44 -31.90
CA LYS A 10 -25.58 42.66 -31.90
C LYS A 10 -25.66 43.36 -30.54
N GLY A 11 -24.71 44.25 -30.27
CA GLY A 11 -24.74 45.06 -29.05
C GLY A 11 -24.64 44.26 -27.74
N LYS A 12 -25.49 44.57 -26.76
CA LYS A 12 -25.44 43.98 -25.41
C LYS A 12 -25.66 42.46 -25.42
N GLU A 13 -26.59 41.96 -26.23
CA GLU A 13 -26.89 40.52 -26.33
C GLU A 13 -25.70 39.72 -26.87
N PHE A 14 -24.99 40.25 -27.87
CA PHE A 14 -23.75 39.66 -28.35
C PHE A 14 -22.69 39.58 -27.26
N GLY A 15 -22.56 40.64 -26.45
CA GLY A 15 -21.65 40.69 -25.31
C GLY A 15 -21.94 39.61 -24.26
N VAL A 16 -23.22 39.40 -23.94
CA VAL A 16 -23.67 38.35 -23.02
C VAL A 16 -23.35 36.96 -23.57
N LEU A 17 -23.70 36.68 -24.84
CA LEU A 17 -23.40 35.40 -25.48
C LEU A 17 -21.89 35.12 -25.59
N LYS A 18 -21.09 36.16 -25.88
CA LYS A 18 -19.62 36.05 -25.90
C LYS A 18 -19.06 35.71 -24.52
N LYS A 19 -19.59 36.34 -23.45
CA LYS A 19 -19.22 36.04 -22.06
C LYS A 19 -19.61 34.60 -21.68
N MET A 20 -20.82 34.16 -21.99
CA MET A 20 -21.27 32.77 -21.74
C MET A 20 -20.40 31.75 -22.48
N LYS A 21 -20.10 31.97 -23.77
CA LYS A 21 -19.20 31.09 -24.54
C LYS A 21 -17.77 31.08 -24.00
N LYS A 22 -17.29 32.17 -23.40
CA LYS A 22 -15.99 32.21 -22.73
C LYS A 22 -16.03 31.41 -21.41
N ALA A 23 -17.07 31.61 -20.60
CA ALA A 23 -17.26 30.87 -19.34
C ALA A 23 -17.33 29.35 -19.58
N LYS A 24 -18.14 28.89 -20.53
CA LYS A 24 -18.23 27.47 -20.92
C LYS A 24 -16.88 26.88 -21.36
N ARG A 25 -16.07 27.65 -22.10
CA ARG A 25 -14.73 27.21 -22.51
C ARG A 25 -13.78 27.06 -21.33
N ILE A 26 -13.80 28.01 -20.40
CA ILE A 26 -12.97 27.95 -19.18
C ILE A 26 -13.37 26.75 -18.32
N GLU A 27 -14.67 26.50 -18.17
CA GLU A 27 -15.19 25.36 -17.42
C GLU A 27 -14.79 24.03 -18.07
N ALA A 28 -14.96 23.89 -19.39
CA ALA A 28 -14.53 22.72 -20.15
C ALA A 28 -13.01 22.48 -20.05
N GLN A 29 -12.20 23.55 -20.10
CA GLN A 29 -10.74 23.45 -19.90
C GLN A 29 -10.39 22.98 -18.48
N LYS A 30 -11.03 23.54 -17.45
CA LYS A 30 -10.82 23.11 -16.05
C LYS A 30 -11.21 21.64 -15.87
N GLU A 31 -12.32 21.21 -16.46
CA GLU A 31 -12.76 19.83 -16.40
C GLU A 31 -11.77 18.89 -17.11
N HIS A 32 -11.29 19.28 -18.30
CA HIS A 32 -10.28 18.51 -19.03
C HIS A 32 -8.98 18.37 -18.22
N MET A 33 -8.51 19.46 -17.59
CA MET A 33 -7.33 19.44 -16.72
C MET A 33 -7.53 18.50 -15.51
N ARG A 34 -8.68 18.59 -14.84
CA ARG A 34 -9.03 17.69 -13.72
C ARG A 34 -9.05 16.22 -14.16
N ARG A 35 -9.64 15.91 -15.32
CA ARG A 35 -9.66 14.53 -15.85
C ARG A 35 -8.26 14.02 -16.16
N ALA A 36 -7.40 14.87 -16.74
CA ALA A 36 -6.01 14.51 -17.03
C ALA A 36 -5.22 14.25 -15.73
N GLU A 37 -5.37 15.10 -14.73
CA GLU A 37 -4.72 14.94 -13.42
C GLU A 37 -5.22 13.68 -12.69
N ASN A 38 -6.53 13.45 -12.65
CA ASN A 38 -7.11 12.25 -12.08
C ASN A 38 -6.62 10.98 -12.79
N LYS A 39 -6.47 11.01 -14.13
CA LYS A 39 -5.89 9.90 -14.88
C LYS A 39 -4.45 9.63 -14.48
N ARG A 40 -3.64 10.68 -14.28
CA ARG A 40 -2.25 10.56 -13.81
C ARG A 40 -2.20 9.94 -12.41
N LYS A 41 -2.94 10.50 -11.46
CA LYS A 41 -3.02 10.00 -10.08
C LYS A 41 -3.51 8.55 -10.03
N ASN A 42 -4.52 8.20 -10.83
CA ASN A 42 -5.01 6.82 -10.90
C ASN A 42 -3.97 5.86 -11.47
N ALA A 43 -3.14 6.29 -12.43
CA ALA A 43 -2.06 5.48 -12.97
C ALA A 43 -0.93 5.28 -11.95
N GLU A 44 -0.56 6.32 -11.21
CA GLU A 44 0.41 6.25 -10.09
C GLU A 44 -0.11 5.31 -8.99
N ASN A 45 -1.34 5.50 -8.52
CA ASN A 45 -1.98 4.64 -7.52
C ASN A 45 -2.05 3.17 -7.96
N ARG A 46 -2.25 2.89 -9.25
CA ARG A 46 -2.23 1.51 -9.77
C ARG A 46 -0.85 0.89 -9.65
N LYS A 47 0.21 1.65 -9.95
CA LYS A 47 1.59 1.16 -9.81
C LYS A 47 1.93 0.87 -8.36
N GLU A 48 1.58 1.78 -7.45
CA GLU A 48 1.79 1.58 -6.01
C GLU A 48 1.07 0.32 -5.51
N ARG A 49 -0.21 0.14 -5.88
CA ARG A 49 -0.98 -1.06 -5.52
C ARG A 49 -0.38 -2.36 -6.07
N MET A 50 0.19 -2.34 -7.28
CA MET A 50 0.87 -3.53 -7.82
C MET A 50 2.11 -3.86 -6.98
N ILE A 51 2.92 -2.86 -6.60
CA ILE A 51 4.09 -3.06 -5.75
C ILE A 51 3.68 -3.61 -4.37
N GLU A 52 2.65 -3.03 -3.76
CA GLU A 52 2.11 -3.53 -2.48
C GLU A 52 1.58 -4.97 -2.59
N SER A 53 0.92 -5.31 -3.70
CA SER A 53 0.44 -6.67 -3.97
C SER A 53 1.60 -7.65 -4.11
N GLU A 54 2.60 -7.33 -4.95
CA GLU A 54 3.79 -8.18 -5.12
C GLU A 54 4.54 -8.39 -3.81
N PHE A 55 4.61 -7.35 -2.99
CA PHE A 55 5.23 -7.43 -1.67
C PHE A 55 4.43 -8.32 -0.71
N SER A 56 3.11 -8.17 -0.70
CA SER A 56 2.21 -9.04 0.07
C SER A 56 2.32 -10.50 -0.38
N ASP A 57 2.39 -10.75 -1.68
CA ASP A 57 2.55 -12.09 -2.25
C ASP A 57 3.88 -12.69 -1.81
N LYS A 58 4.99 -11.94 -1.87
CA LYS A 58 6.29 -12.38 -1.36
C LYS A 58 6.29 -12.71 0.12
N ILE A 59 5.62 -11.91 0.96
CA ILE A 59 5.50 -12.18 2.39
C ILE A 59 4.68 -13.44 2.64
N SER A 60 3.61 -13.65 1.88
CA SER A 60 2.75 -14.83 2.03
C SER A 60 3.50 -16.14 1.74
N GLN A 61 4.52 -16.09 0.89
CA GLN A 61 5.38 -17.25 0.60
C GLN A 61 6.37 -17.58 1.72
N VAL A 62 6.67 -16.62 2.62
CA VAL A 62 7.60 -16.85 3.72
C VAL A 62 6.94 -17.71 4.79
N GLN A 63 7.60 -18.81 5.14
CA GLN A 63 7.13 -19.76 6.14
C GLN A 63 8.03 -19.75 7.37
N ILE A 64 7.44 -19.90 8.54
CA ILE A 64 8.15 -20.12 9.80
C ILE A 64 8.55 -21.60 9.87
N VAL A 65 9.84 -21.89 10.00
CA VAL A 65 10.35 -23.25 10.19
C VAL A 65 10.49 -23.57 11.67
N GLY A 66 10.89 -22.58 12.47
CA GLY A 66 10.94 -22.74 13.91
C GLY A 66 11.68 -21.62 14.63
N TYR A 67 12.06 -21.87 15.88
CA TYR A 67 12.80 -20.94 16.71
C TYR A 67 14.02 -21.67 17.27
N SER A 68 15.20 -21.06 17.17
CA SER A 68 16.43 -21.63 17.74
C SER A 68 17.42 -20.56 18.14
N LYS A 69 18.08 -20.71 19.29
CA LYS A 69 19.13 -19.79 19.78
C LYS A 69 18.67 -18.34 19.80
N ASN A 70 17.46 -18.10 20.30
CA ASN A 70 16.84 -16.78 20.37
C ASN A 70 16.62 -16.09 18.99
N MET A 71 16.56 -16.86 17.91
CA MET A 71 16.37 -16.39 16.54
C MET A 71 15.26 -17.18 15.84
N LEU A 72 14.43 -16.50 15.06
CA LEU A 72 13.41 -17.11 14.23
C LEU A 72 14.06 -17.73 12.99
N ARG A 73 13.71 -18.97 12.66
CA ARG A 73 14.05 -19.62 11.40
C ARG A 73 12.88 -19.45 10.43
N VAL A 74 13.15 -18.80 9.31
CA VAL A 74 12.19 -18.56 8.23
C VAL A 74 12.69 -19.20 6.95
N LEU A 75 11.78 -19.77 6.17
CA LEU A 75 12.01 -20.27 4.83
C LEU A 75 11.63 -19.16 3.85
N ILE A 76 12.62 -18.65 3.13
CA ILE A 76 12.47 -17.63 2.10
C ILE A 76 12.96 -18.25 0.80
N ASP A 77 12.09 -18.36 -0.21
CA ASP A 77 12.43 -18.92 -1.53
C ASP A 77 13.15 -20.28 -1.48
N GLY A 78 12.78 -21.13 -0.51
CA GLY A 78 13.39 -22.46 -0.32
C GLY A 78 14.72 -22.46 0.46
N VAL A 79 15.20 -21.30 0.90
CA VAL A 79 16.40 -21.16 1.73
C VAL A 79 16.00 -20.84 3.18
N GLU A 80 16.57 -21.58 4.12
CA GLU A 80 16.36 -21.31 5.54
C GLU A 80 17.29 -20.20 6.03
N GLU A 81 16.70 -19.13 6.56
CA GLU A 81 17.42 -18.01 7.15
C GLU A 81 17.08 -17.82 8.62
N LYS A 82 18.06 -17.35 9.39
CA LYS A 82 17.87 -16.95 10.79
C LYS A 82 17.65 -15.45 10.86
N ARG A 83 16.57 -15.02 11.49
CA ARG A 83 16.20 -13.61 11.65
C ARG A 83 15.90 -13.30 13.12
N GLY A 84 16.26 -12.09 13.54
CA GLY A 84 15.92 -11.60 14.88
C GLY A 84 14.45 -11.19 14.95
N LEU A 85 13.82 -11.48 16.10
CA LEU A 85 12.52 -10.93 16.44
C LEU A 85 12.69 -9.58 17.12
N THR A 86 11.86 -8.61 16.72
CA THR A 86 11.78 -7.29 17.33
C THR A 86 10.35 -7.04 17.76
N TYR A 87 10.14 -6.18 18.76
CA TYR A 87 8.81 -5.76 19.18
C TYR A 87 8.68 -4.24 19.11
N ILE A 88 7.49 -3.75 18.73
CA ILE A 88 7.21 -2.31 18.56
C ILE A 88 7.48 -1.54 19.86
N ARG A 89 7.12 -2.10 21.02
CA ARG A 89 7.50 -1.50 22.31
C ARG A 89 8.96 -1.84 22.62
N ARG A 90 9.78 -0.79 22.75
CA ARG A 90 11.17 -0.91 23.24
C ARG A 90 11.16 -1.63 24.59
N ASN A 91 11.98 -2.67 24.71
CA ASN A 91 12.20 -3.50 25.92
C ASN A 91 11.10 -4.51 26.29
N ALA A 92 10.15 -4.81 25.40
CA ALA A 92 9.26 -5.95 25.66
C ALA A 92 10.06 -7.25 25.56
N LYS A 93 10.10 -8.03 26.65
CA LYS A 93 10.71 -9.36 26.64
C LYS A 93 9.79 -10.34 25.93
N LEU A 94 10.37 -11.17 25.07
CA LEU A 94 9.66 -12.19 24.30
C LEU A 94 8.96 -13.20 25.22
N SER A 95 9.63 -13.64 26.29
CA SER A 95 9.11 -14.59 27.28
C SER A 95 7.89 -14.07 28.05
N GLU A 96 7.81 -12.75 28.29
CA GLU A 96 6.71 -12.11 29.02
C GLU A 96 5.50 -11.80 28.12
N ASN A 97 5.66 -11.84 26.79
CA ASN A 97 4.65 -11.40 25.81
C ASN A 97 4.23 -12.50 24.82
N LEU A 98 4.34 -13.78 25.23
CA LEU A 98 4.05 -14.95 24.39
C LEU A 98 2.61 -14.98 23.84
N GLU A 99 1.63 -14.47 24.60
CA GLU A 99 0.24 -14.39 24.15
C GLU A 99 0.09 -13.54 22.87
N ASN A 100 0.92 -12.50 22.75
CA ASN A 100 0.94 -11.54 21.65
C ASN A 100 2.08 -11.80 20.66
N ILE A 101 2.57 -13.05 20.57
CA ILE A 101 3.66 -13.43 19.67
C ILE A 101 3.43 -12.99 18.21
N GLY A 102 2.17 -12.91 17.77
CA GLY A 102 1.81 -12.45 16.43
C GLY A 102 2.12 -10.98 16.13
N ASP A 103 2.29 -10.15 17.15
CA ASP A 103 2.65 -8.73 17.01
C ASP A 103 4.16 -8.47 17.03
N PHE A 104 4.98 -9.51 17.25
CA PHE A 104 6.41 -9.43 17.01
C PHE A 104 6.69 -9.26 15.52
N GLU A 105 7.75 -8.55 15.22
CA GLU A 105 8.16 -8.18 13.88
C GLU A 105 9.50 -8.81 13.53
N VAL A 106 9.60 -9.23 12.27
CA VAL A 106 10.82 -9.74 11.66
C VAL A 106 11.16 -8.90 10.44
N LYS A 107 12.46 -8.61 10.26
CA LYS A 107 12.92 -7.84 9.11
C LYS A 107 12.99 -8.72 7.85
N LEU A 108 12.06 -8.51 6.92
CA LEU A 108 11.96 -9.22 5.64
C LEU A 108 11.96 -8.20 4.49
N TYR A 109 12.77 -8.45 3.46
CA TYR A 109 12.86 -7.60 2.27
C TYR A 109 13.07 -6.10 2.55
N GLY A 110 13.68 -5.75 3.67
CA GLY A 110 13.95 -4.36 4.08
C GLY A 110 12.92 -3.75 5.03
N GLU A 111 11.75 -4.37 5.22
CA GLU A 111 10.68 -3.88 6.09
C GLU A 111 10.47 -4.76 7.32
N MET A 112 9.82 -4.20 8.34
CA MET A 112 9.45 -4.91 9.57
C MET A 112 8.06 -5.50 9.40
N ILE A 113 7.98 -6.83 9.40
CA ILE A 113 6.75 -7.58 9.13
C ILE A 113 6.32 -8.33 10.37
N LYS A 114 5.07 -8.16 10.77
CA LYS A 114 4.48 -8.88 11.90
C LYS A 114 4.36 -10.37 11.60
N LEU A 115 4.66 -11.22 12.58
CA LEU A 115 4.59 -12.68 12.41
C LEU A 115 3.20 -13.15 11.99
N LYS A 116 2.12 -12.50 12.45
CA LYS A 116 0.75 -12.82 12.03
C LYS A 116 0.47 -12.68 10.53
N LYS A 117 1.33 -12.01 9.76
CA LYS A 117 1.21 -11.88 8.31
C LYS A 117 1.84 -13.05 7.55
N LEU A 118 2.60 -13.91 8.22
CA LEU A 118 3.24 -15.07 7.61
C LEU A 118 2.23 -16.21 7.43
N SER A 119 2.32 -16.94 6.32
CA SER A 119 1.27 -17.89 5.90
C SER A 119 0.99 -19.01 6.90
N ASN A 120 2.01 -19.56 7.51
CA ASN A 120 1.89 -20.69 8.44
C ASN A 120 1.91 -20.26 9.92
N PHE A 121 1.77 -18.97 10.23
CA PHE A 121 1.81 -18.49 11.60
C PHE A 121 0.74 -19.14 12.49
N SER A 122 -0.49 -19.28 12.02
CA SER A 122 -1.58 -19.89 12.80
C SER A 122 -1.27 -21.34 13.21
N GLN A 123 -0.55 -22.08 12.37
CA GLN A 123 -0.17 -23.48 12.63
C GLN A 123 1.07 -23.54 13.53
N MET A 124 2.04 -22.66 13.30
CA MET A 124 3.31 -22.65 14.04
C MET A 124 3.25 -21.85 15.35
N LYS A 125 2.12 -21.21 15.67
CA LYS A 125 1.97 -20.35 16.86
C LYS A 125 2.29 -21.10 18.14
N GLU A 126 1.66 -22.24 18.36
CA GLU A 126 1.86 -23.05 19.58
C GLU A 126 3.29 -23.58 19.64
N PHE A 127 3.79 -24.11 18.53
CA PHE A 127 5.17 -24.57 18.41
C PHE A 127 6.20 -23.48 18.74
N LEU A 128 5.98 -22.25 18.27
CA LEU A 128 6.85 -21.11 18.56
C LEU A 128 6.81 -20.76 20.05
N ILE A 129 5.61 -20.71 20.65
CA ILE A 129 5.46 -20.42 22.08
C ILE A 129 6.21 -21.47 22.92
N ASP A 130 6.07 -22.75 22.59
CA ASP A 130 6.73 -23.83 23.30
C ASP A 130 8.25 -23.80 23.10
N SER A 131 8.72 -23.55 21.88
CA SER A 131 10.15 -23.42 21.58
C SER A 131 10.79 -22.26 22.35
N ILE A 132 10.09 -21.12 22.47
CA ILE A 132 10.58 -19.97 23.23
C ILE A 132 10.60 -20.25 24.73
N LYS A 133 9.61 -20.99 25.26
CA LYS A 133 9.59 -21.38 26.68
C LYS A 133 10.71 -22.37 27.03
N PHE A 134 11.07 -23.26 26.11
CA PHE A 134 12.09 -24.29 26.35
C PHE A 134 13.53 -23.79 26.13
N GLU A 135 13.76 -22.86 25.21
CA GLU A 135 15.10 -22.30 24.96
C GLU A 135 15.42 -21.04 25.80
N GLY A 136 14.40 -20.43 26.41
CA GLY A 136 14.50 -19.18 27.17
C GLY A 136 14.81 -19.33 28.65
#